data_AF-A0A1Q6QWN1-F1
#
_entry.id   AF-A0A1Q6QWN1-F1
#
_cell.length_a   1.000
_cell.length_b   1.000
_cell.length_c   1.000
_cell.angle_alpha   90.00
_cell.angle_beta   90.00
_cell.angle_gamma   90.00
#
_symmetry.space_group_name_H-M   'P 1'
#
loop_
_entity.id
_entity.type
_entity.pdbx_description
1 polymer ?
#
loop_
_entity_poly.entity_id
_entity_poly.type
_entity_poly.pdbx_seq_one_letter_code
_entity_poly.pdbx_strand_id
1 'polypeptide(L)'
;MKKWQKTTLIIISGYISYYTSYILFKLLALNEQTIVVISTLIGLFPLILYIFVIRKMIKKENEEVSKSSIKIQELNKLNEKYHFKRITKKKHNIIDREYSRKSLERVTGSSIIKYHIENNIDLIRTDIENAIYNIDLLEEYTKEVDKIINYKSKNKTNYSSKKFQKIENRVLNDSIHKRKEFLIKLKLEVYYRSNAGKVNETRYGNYSFEDLVKLYKEWQNGNKYEETIKQERKIMNDDIRYNVLKRDNFTCKLCGISAKDGAKLHVDHIIPVSKGGKTVMSNLQTLCDRCNMGKSNKMEDYSSKNSMICPDCGGKLIERKGKYGIFIGCSNYPKCHYKKSKK
;
A
#
# COMPACT_ATOMS: atom_id res chain seq x y z
N MET A 1 39.37 -6.82 -28.34
CA MET A 1 38.21 -7.73 -28.49
C MET A 1 36.90 -6.97 -28.55
N LYS A 2 36.06 -7.27 -29.55
CA LYS A 2 34.67 -6.79 -29.66
C LYS A 2 33.82 -7.33 -28.50
N LYS A 3 32.71 -6.66 -28.19
CA LYS A 3 31.81 -7.03 -27.08
C LYS A 3 31.34 -8.50 -27.16
N TRP A 4 31.01 -8.97 -28.37
CA TRP A 4 30.56 -10.34 -28.59
C TRP A 4 31.64 -11.38 -28.27
N GLN A 5 32.90 -11.12 -28.64
CA GLN A 5 34.03 -12.01 -28.32
C GLN A 5 34.24 -12.18 -26.81
N LYS A 6 34.05 -11.12 -26.02
CA LYS A 6 34.13 -11.20 -24.55
C LYS A 6 33.03 -12.09 -23.98
N THR A 7 31.79 -11.90 -24.42
CA THR A 7 30.67 -12.76 -24.02
C THR A 7 30.88 -14.22 -24.42
N THR A 8 31.39 -14.49 -25.62
CA THR A 8 31.68 -15.86 -26.07
C THR A 8 32.72 -16.54 -25.19
N LEU A 9 33.81 -15.84 -24.83
CA LEU A 9 34.82 -16.39 -23.93
C LEU A 9 34.29 -16.71 -22.53
N ILE A 10 33.35 -15.92 -22.01
CA ILE A 10 32.76 -16.16 -20.69
C ILE A 10 31.81 -17.36 -20.70
N ILE A 11 31.08 -17.55 -21.80
CA ILE A 11 30.22 -18.73 -21.98
C ILE A 11 31.10 -19.98 -22.08
N ILE A 12 32.19 -19.91 -22.84
CA ILE A 12 33.16 -21.01 -22.96
C ILE A 12 33.80 -21.30 -21.60
N SER A 13 34.21 -20.27 -20.83
CA SER A 13 34.81 -20.50 -19.51
C SER A 13 33.81 -21.10 -18.51
N GLY A 14 32.54 -20.69 -18.55
CA GLY A 14 31.47 -21.30 -17.76
C GLY A 14 31.24 -22.76 -18.14
N TYR A 15 31.20 -23.07 -19.45
CA TYR A 15 31.08 -24.43 -19.96
C TYR A 15 32.25 -25.30 -19.50
N ILE A 16 33.49 -24.85 -19.69
CA ILE A 16 34.68 -25.58 -19.24
C ILE A 16 34.61 -25.81 -17.72
N SER A 17 34.26 -24.79 -16.93
CA SER A 17 34.17 -24.89 -15.46
C SER A 17 33.09 -25.89 -15.00
N TYR A 18 31.98 -25.98 -15.73
CA TYR A 18 30.95 -26.99 -15.49
C TYR A 18 31.51 -28.41 -15.71
N TYR A 19 32.10 -28.69 -16.87
CA TYR A 19 32.55 -30.04 -17.21
C TYR A 19 33.76 -30.49 -16.38
N THR A 20 34.72 -29.60 -16.11
CA THR A 20 35.87 -29.94 -15.27
C THR A 20 35.45 -30.25 -13.84
N SER A 21 34.55 -29.45 -13.26
CA SER A 21 34.01 -29.74 -11.93
C SER A 21 33.16 -31.01 -11.90
N TYR A 22 32.37 -31.27 -12.95
CA TYR A 22 31.54 -32.47 -13.06
C TYR A 22 32.41 -33.74 -13.07
N ILE A 23 33.47 -33.75 -13.89
CA ILE A 23 34.43 -34.87 -13.96
C ILE A 23 35.14 -35.05 -12.61
N LEU A 24 35.61 -33.96 -11.99
CA LEU A 24 36.31 -34.00 -10.71
C LEU A 24 35.43 -34.58 -9.58
N PHE A 25 34.19 -34.10 -9.46
CA PHE A 25 33.30 -34.58 -8.40
C PHE A 25 32.81 -36.01 -8.64
N LYS A 26 32.75 -36.44 -9.90
CA LYS A 26 32.51 -37.84 -10.24
C LYS A 26 33.65 -38.75 -9.79
N LEU A 27 34.90 -38.31 -9.93
CA LEU A 27 36.08 -39.04 -9.41
C LEU A 27 36.09 -39.12 -7.87
N LEU A 28 35.51 -38.13 -7.19
CA LEU A 28 35.35 -38.12 -5.73
C LEU A 28 34.14 -38.94 -5.23
N ALA A 29 33.48 -39.69 -6.12
CA ALA A 29 32.34 -40.55 -5.80
C ALA A 29 31.18 -39.84 -5.07
N LEU A 30 30.97 -38.55 -5.36
CA LEU A 30 29.82 -37.80 -4.87
C LEU A 30 28.52 -38.30 -5.52
N ASN A 31 27.38 -38.07 -4.86
CA ASN A 31 26.06 -38.37 -5.42
C ASN A 31 25.83 -37.55 -6.70
N GLU A 32 25.41 -38.19 -7.79
CA GLU A 32 25.11 -37.56 -9.10
C GLU A 32 24.23 -36.31 -8.97
N GLN A 33 23.19 -36.32 -8.13
CA GLN A 33 22.35 -35.13 -7.94
C GLN A 33 23.13 -33.96 -7.32
N THR A 34 24.06 -34.27 -6.42
CA THR A 34 24.94 -33.26 -5.79
C THR A 34 25.97 -32.73 -6.77
N ILE A 35 26.55 -33.61 -7.60
CA ILE A 35 27.50 -33.24 -8.67
C ILE A 35 26.85 -32.24 -9.63
N VAL A 36 25.67 -32.57 -10.17
CA VAL A 36 24.98 -31.71 -11.14
C VAL A 36 24.70 -30.33 -10.57
N VAL A 37 24.23 -30.24 -9.31
CA VAL A 37 23.93 -28.94 -8.67
C VAL A 37 25.20 -28.10 -8.50
N ILE A 38 26.28 -28.66 -7.93
CA ILE A 38 27.51 -27.91 -7.64
C ILE A 38 28.20 -27.49 -8.94
N SER A 39 28.29 -28.39 -9.93
CA SER A 39 28.88 -28.08 -11.23
C SER A 39 28.11 -27.01 -11.99
N THR A 40 26.77 -27.00 -11.88
CA THR A 40 25.93 -25.93 -12.44
C THR A 40 26.25 -24.58 -11.80
N LEU A 41 26.37 -24.52 -10.46
CA LEU A 41 26.71 -23.29 -9.75
C LEU A 41 28.10 -22.76 -10.13
N ILE A 42 29.08 -23.65 -10.24
CA ILE A 42 30.45 -23.32 -10.69
C ILE A 42 30.44 -22.82 -12.14
N GLY A 43 29.70 -23.48 -13.04
CA GLY A 43 29.57 -23.07 -14.43
C GLY A 43 28.90 -21.70 -14.61
N LEU A 44 27.98 -21.32 -13.71
CA LEU A 44 27.33 -20.00 -13.72
C LEU A 44 28.21 -18.88 -13.13
N PHE A 45 29.22 -19.23 -12.31
CA PHE A 45 30.04 -18.25 -11.59
C PHE A 45 30.76 -17.23 -12.49
N PRO A 46 31.43 -17.62 -13.60
CA PRO A 46 32.07 -16.67 -14.51
C PRO A 46 31.11 -15.63 -15.09
N LEU A 47 29.88 -16.05 -15.41
CA LEU A 47 28.84 -15.14 -15.92
C LEU A 47 28.39 -14.15 -14.83
N ILE A 48 28.16 -14.64 -13.61
CA ILE A 48 27.79 -13.79 -12.46
C ILE A 48 28.89 -12.77 -12.17
N LEU A 49 30.15 -13.21 -12.12
CA LEU A 49 31.31 -12.35 -11.89
C LEU A 49 31.44 -11.29 -13.00
N TYR A 50 31.28 -11.69 -14.26
CA TYR A 50 31.30 -10.75 -15.37
C TYR A 50 30.18 -9.70 -15.28
N ILE A 51 28.95 -10.11 -14.97
CA ILE A 51 27.83 -9.18 -14.77
C ILE A 51 28.14 -8.20 -13.63
N PHE A 52 28.71 -8.69 -12.53
CA PHE A 52 29.12 -7.86 -11.39
C PHE A 52 30.17 -6.81 -11.79
N VAL A 53 31.23 -7.23 -12.49
CA VAL A 53 32.30 -6.32 -12.97
C VAL A 53 31.74 -5.27 -13.93
N ILE A 54 30.91 -5.68 -14.90
CA ILE A 54 30.29 -4.75 -15.86
C ILE A 54 29.38 -3.75 -15.14
N ARG A 55 28.56 -4.20 -14.16
CA ARG A 55 27.72 -3.30 -13.36
C ARG A 55 28.55 -2.28 -12.59
N LYS A 56 29.63 -2.71 -11.93
CA LYS A 56 30.54 -1.81 -11.20
C LYS A 56 31.18 -0.78 -12.13
N MET A 57 31.61 -1.21 -13.32
CA MET A 57 32.20 -0.34 -14.32
C MET A 57 31.19 0.68 -14.85
N ILE A 58 29.97 0.26 -15.21
CA ILE A 58 28.90 1.16 -15.66
C ILE A 58 28.54 2.17 -14.57
N LYS A 59 28.45 1.73 -13.30
CA LYS A 59 28.19 2.62 -12.17
C LYS A 59 29.26 3.71 -12.06
N LYS A 60 30.54 3.35 -12.14
CA LYS A 60 31.66 4.31 -12.13
C LYS A 60 31.57 5.31 -13.28
N GLU A 61 31.33 4.83 -14.50
CA GLU A 61 31.15 5.69 -15.69
C GLU A 61 29.98 6.67 -15.52
N ASN A 62 28.84 6.16 -15.02
CA ASN A 62 27.66 6.99 -14.77
C ASN A 62 27.93 8.06 -13.70
N GLU A 63 28.62 7.72 -12.60
CA GLU A 63 28.97 8.67 -11.53
C GLU A 63 29.90 9.79 -12.03
N GLU A 64 30.90 9.45 -12.84
CA GLU A 64 31.83 10.43 -13.42
C GLU A 64 31.12 11.40 -14.37
N VAL A 65 30.24 10.89 -15.24
CA VAL A 65 29.44 11.72 -16.16
C VAL A 65 28.40 12.54 -15.39
N SER A 66 27.80 12.00 -14.34
CA SER A 66 26.83 12.73 -13.50
C SER A 66 27.46 13.95 -12.81
N LYS A 67 28.72 13.81 -12.37
CA LYS A 67 29.46 14.91 -11.73
C LYS A 67 29.95 15.97 -12.73
N SER A 68 30.16 15.61 -13.98
CA SER A 68 30.77 16.49 -14.99
C SER A 68 29.77 17.12 -15.96
N SER A 69 28.60 16.50 -16.16
CA SER A 69 27.53 17.02 -17.04
C SER A 69 26.68 18.07 -16.35
N ILE A 70 26.61 19.26 -16.95
CA ILE A 70 25.76 20.36 -16.49
C ILE A 70 24.27 19.98 -16.58
N LYS A 71 23.86 19.28 -17.64
CA LYS A 71 22.47 18.81 -17.80
C LYS A 71 22.01 17.93 -16.66
N ILE A 72 22.86 16.98 -16.25
CA ILE A 72 22.52 16.05 -15.17
C ILE A 72 22.43 16.82 -13.85
N GLN A 73 23.32 17.79 -13.61
CA GLN A 73 23.26 18.64 -12.42
C GLN A 73 22.00 19.52 -12.40
N GLU A 74 21.62 20.13 -13.52
CA GLU A 74 20.38 20.90 -13.66
C GLU A 74 19.15 20.02 -13.45
N LEU A 75 19.13 18.83 -14.05
CA LEU A 75 18.06 17.86 -13.85
C LEU A 75 17.94 17.43 -12.38
N ASN A 76 19.04 17.23 -11.67
CA ASN A 76 19.00 16.87 -10.26
C ASN A 76 18.39 18.00 -9.41
N LYS A 77 18.78 19.26 -9.67
CA LYS A 77 18.16 20.42 -9.02
C LYS A 77 16.67 20.54 -9.37
N LEU A 78 16.31 20.25 -10.62
CA LEU A 78 14.92 20.22 -11.06
C LEU A 78 14.12 19.14 -10.31
N ASN A 79 14.68 17.94 -10.18
CA ASN A 79 14.06 16.86 -9.41
C ASN A 79 13.90 17.22 -7.92
N GLU A 80 14.85 17.96 -7.34
CA GLU A 80 14.74 18.47 -5.96
C GLU A 80 13.65 19.54 -5.82
N LYS A 81 13.46 20.39 -6.84
CA LYS A 81 12.41 21.42 -6.92
C LYS A 81 11.02 20.80 -7.02
N TYR A 82 10.83 19.81 -7.90
CA TYR A 82 9.54 19.13 -8.09
C TYR A 82 9.38 18.02 -7.03
N HIS A 83 8.78 18.37 -5.89
CA HIS A 83 8.57 17.48 -4.75
C HIS A 83 7.54 16.37 -5.04
N PHE A 84 7.89 15.37 -5.85
CA PHE A 84 7.04 14.21 -6.10
C PHE A 84 6.75 13.45 -4.81
N LYS A 85 5.46 13.22 -4.54
CA LYS A 85 4.99 12.50 -3.37
C LYS A 85 5.24 11.01 -3.49
N ARG A 86 5.58 10.37 -2.37
CA ARG A 86 5.81 8.93 -2.32
C ARG A 86 4.49 8.16 -2.48
N ILE A 87 4.48 7.20 -3.39
CA ILE A 87 3.43 6.17 -3.50
C ILE A 87 3.92 4.95 -2.75
N THR A 88 3.13 4.46 -1.79
CA THR A 88 3.51 3.33 -0.95
C THR A 88 3.41 2.02 -1.70
N LYS A 89 2.33 1.82 -2.48
CA LYS A 89 2.09 0.62 -3.28
C LYS A 89 1.61 0.98 -4.69
N LYS A 90 2.29 0.43 -5.69
CA LYS A 90 1.83 0.52 -7.09
C LYS A 90 0.76 -0.50 -7.43
N LYS A 91 0.59 -1.53 -6.59
CA LYS A 91 -0.39 -2.60 -6.79
C LYS A 91 -1.09 -2.88 -5.47
N HIS A 92 -2.36 -2.53 -5.38
CA HIS A 92 -3.22 -2.87 -4.27
C HIS A 92 -3.97 -4.17 -4.57
N ASN A 93 -4.24 -4.96 -3.53
CA ASN A 93 -5.10 -6.13 -3.61
C ASN A 93 -6.17 -6.02 -2.53
N ILE A 94 -7.44 -6.10 -2.91
CA ILE A 94 -8.58 -6.17 -2.00
C ILE A 94 -9.17 -7.57 -2.10
N ILE A 95 -9.40 -8.19 -0.95
CA ILE A 95 -10.12 -9.46 -0.83
C ILE A 95 -11.32 -9.21 0.08
N ASP A 96 -12.53 -9.44 -0.44
CA ASP A 96 -13.77 -9.21 0.29
C ASP A 96 -14.68 -10.45 0.26
N ARG A 97 -15.36 -10.75 1.36
CA ARG A 97 -16.23 -11.92 1.49
C ARG A 97 -17.70 -11.51 1.46
N GLU A 98 -18.51 -12.20 0.67
CA GLU A 98 -19.96 -12.12 0.69
C GLU A 98 -20.59 -13.30 1.46
N TYR A 99 -21.71 -13.06 2.14
CA TYR A 99 -22.37 -14.06 3.01
C TYR A 99 -23.38 -14.96 2.29
N SER A 100 -23.83 -14.56 1.11
CA SER A 100 -24.72 -15.37 0.29
C SER A 100 -24.42 -15.16 -1.19
N ARG A 101 -24.76 -16.17 -2.00
CA ARG A 101 -24.68 -16.07 -3.47
C ARG A 101 -25.46 -14.86 -4.02
N LYS A 102 -26.67 -14.62 -3.49
CA LYS A 102 -27.49 -13.44 -3.86
C LYS A 102 -26.84 -12.11 -3.46
N SER A 103 -26.01 -12.09 -2.42
CA SER A 103 -25.22 -10.90 -2.06
C SER A 103 -24.08 -10.69 -3.04
N LEU A 104 -23.36 -11.76 -3.39
CA LEU A 104 -22.31 -11.76 -4.41
C LEU A 104 -22.81 -11.32 -5.78
N GLU A 105 -24.04 -11.69 -6.15
CA GLU A 105 -24.65 -11.27 -7.41
C GLU A 105 -24.97 -9.77 -7.48
N ARG A 106 -25.26 -9.14 -6.34
CA ARG A 106 -25.67 -7.73 -6.26
C ARG A 106 -24.51 -6.78 -5.96
N VAL A 107 -23.45 -7.26 -5.31
CA VAL A 107 -22.33 -6.40 -4.92
C VAL A 107 -21.55 -5.95 -6.15
N THR A 108 -21.23 -4.66 -6.19
CA THR A 108 -20.42 -4.06 -7.25
C THR A 108 -19.01 -3.81 -6.73
N GLY A 109 -17.99 -4.11 -7.55
CA GLY A 109 -16.61 -3.85 -7.15
C GLY A 109 -16.33 -2.36 -6.87
N SER A 110 -17.06 -1.45 -7.54
CA SER A 110 -17.01 -0.02 -7.27
C SER A 110 -17.38 0.33 -5.83
N SER A 111 -18.45 -0.28 -5.28
CA SER A 111 -18.89 0.00 -3.90
C SER A 111 -17.86 -0.44 -2.86
N ILE A 112 -17.21 -1.58 -3.07
CA ILE A 112 -16.13 -2.08 -2.20
C ILE A 112 -14.93 -1.13 -2.28
N ILE A 113 -14.49 -0.76 -3.49
CA ILE A 113 -13.33 0.13 -3.67
C ILE A 113 -13.59 1.51 -3.05
N LYS A 114 -14.79 2.08 -3.22
CA LYS A 114 -15.17 3.36 -2.60
C LYS A 114 -15.10 3.29 -1.08
N TYR A 115 -15.58 2.21 -0.47
CA TYR A 115 -15.45 1.99 0.97
C TYR A 115 -13.97 1.97 1.43
N HIS A 116 -13.10 1.29 0.68
CA HIS A 116 -11.66 1.28 0.96
C HIS A 116 -11.02 2.66 0.81
N ILE A 117 -11.42 3.44 -0.21
CA ILE A 117 -10.99 4.83 -0.42
C ILE A 117 -11.43 5.70 0.75
N GLU A 118 -12.71 5.64 1.14
CA GLU A 118 -13.25 6.46 2.22
C GLU A 118 -12.50 6.26 3.54
N ASN A 119 -12.26 4.99 3.86
CA ASN A 119 -11.58 4.58 5.09
C ASN A 119 -10.06 4.57 4.98
N ASN A 120 -9.51 4.91 3.81
CA ASN A 120 -8.09 4.85 3.48
C ASN A 120 -7.43 3.51 3.87
N ILE A 121 -8.14 2.40 3.65
CA ILE A 121 -7.65 1.06 3.95
C ILE A 121 -6.47 0.75 3.03
N ASP A 122 -5.40 0.21 3.61
CA ASP A 122 -4.14 -0.07 2.90
C ASP A 122 -3.53 1.18 2.21
N LEU A 123 -3.82 2.37 2.73
CA LEU A 123 -3.38 3.66 2.19
C LEU A 123 -3.82 3.94 0.75
N ILE A 124 -4.86 3.24 0.27
CA ILE A 124 -5.31 3.32 -1.12
C ILE A 124 -5.67 4.76 -1.53
N ARG A 125 -6.36 5.51 -0.66
CA ARG A 125 -6.75 6.89 -0.98
C ARG A 125 -5.52 7.78 -1.06
N THR A 126 -4.62 7.66 -0.09
CA THR A 126 -3.36 8.41 -0.08
C THR A 126 -2.53 8.12 -1.32
N ASP A 127 -2.43 6.87 -1.76
CA ASP A 127 -1.69 6.49 -2.95
C ASP A 127 -2.38 7.00 -4.24
N ILE A 128 -3.71 7.00 -4.31
CA ILE A 128 -4.47 7.63 -5.41
C ILE A 128 -4.19 9.14 -5.45
N GLU A 129 -4.35 9.85 -4.33
CA GLU A 129 -4.14 11.29 -4.22
C GLU A 129 -2.70 11.69 -4.60
N ASN A 130 -1.70 10.93 -4.13
CA ASN A 130 -0.30 11.16 -4.45
C ASN A 130 -0.01 10.88 -5.94
N ALA A 131 -0.60 9.83 -6.51
CA ALA A 131 -0.47 9.52 -7.93
C ALA A 131 -1.06 10.63 -8.81
N ILE A 132 -2.27 11.11 -8.50
CA ILE A 132 -2.90 12.25 -9.21
C ILE A 132 -1.98 13.47 -9.14
N TYR A 133 -1.59 13.87 -7.93
CA TYR A 133 -0.69 15.01 -7.72
C TYR A 133 0.59 14.91 -8.55
N ASN A 134 1.28 13.76 -8.50
CA ASN A 134 2.53 13.57 -9.25
C ASN A 134 2.33 13.61 -10.77
N ILE A 135 1.22 13.08 -11.27
CA ILE A 135 0.90 13.08 -12.70
C ILE A 135 0.57 14.49 -13.18
N ASP A 136 -0.16 15.27 -12.39
CA ASP A 136 -0.47 16.66 -12.71
C ASP A 136 0.83 17.51 -12.72
N LEU A 137 1.72 17.32 -11.75
CA LEU A 137 3.04 17.98 -11.73
C LEU A 137 3.92 17.61 -12.92
N LEU A 138 3.72 16.42 -13.49
CA LEU A 138 4.57 15.91 -14.56
C LEU A 138 4.47 16.75 -15.84
N GLU A 139 3.34 17.40 -16.09
CA GLU A 139 3.18 18.23 -17.29
C GLU A 139 4.16 19.40 -17.30
N GLU A 140 4.23 20.16 -16.21
CA GLU A 140 5.15 21.29 -16.11
C GLU A 140 6.60 20.81 -16.00
N TYR A 141 6.85 19.75 -15.23
CA TYR A 141 8.16 19.13 -15.11
C TYR A 141 8.73 18.71 -16.47
N THR A 142 7.94 18.06 -17.33
CA THR A 142 8.41 17.61 -18.66
C THR A 142 8.79 18.78 -19.56
N LYS A 143 8.02 19.89 -19.52
CA LYS A 143 8.37 21.13 -20.24
C LYS A 143 9.71 21.72 -19.79
N GLU A 144 10.03 21.68 -18.49
CA GLU A 144 11.33 22.13 -17.97
C GLU A 144 12.46 21.14 -18.32
N VAL A 145 12.20 19.84 -18.26
CA VAL A 145 13.14 18.79 -18.68
C VAL A 145 13.53 18.93 -20.15
N ASP A 146 12.58 19.20 -21.03
CA ASP A 146 12.84 19.37 -22.47
C ASP A 146 13.81 20.53 -22.74
N LYS A 147 13.69 21.63 -21.99
CA LYS A 147 14.64 22.76 -22.07
C LYS A 147 16.06 22.34 -21.71
N ILE A 148 16.22 21.47 -20.71
CA ILE A 148 17.53 20.96 -20.26
C ILE A 148 18.13 20.00 -21.30
N ILE A 149 17.31 19.11 -21.89
CA ILE A 149 17.82 18.09 -22.80
C ILE A 149 18.24 18.67 -24.15
N ASN A 150 17.63 19.77 -24.59
CA ASN A 150 17.78 20.28 -25.96
C ASN A 150 19.11 20.99 -26.28
N TYR A 151 19.86 21.50 -25.30
CA TYR A 151 21.15 22.16 -25.59
C TYR A 151 22.32 21.17 -25.70
N LYS A 152 23.47 21.57 -26.22
CA LYS A 152 24.64 20.67 -26.39
C LYS A 152 25.51 20.63 -25.13
N SER A 153 25.80 19.43 -24.62
CA SER A 153 26.69 19.25 -23.47
C SER A 153 28.18 19.39 -23.85
N LYS A 154 28.94 20.10 -23.02
CA LYS A 154 30.40 20.12 -23.11
C LYS A 154 30.97 18.87 -22.42
N ASN A 155 31.68 18.03 -23.18
CA ASN A 155 32.38 16.89 -22.61
C ASN A 155 33.63 17.35 -21.86
N LYS A 156 33.65 17.17 -20.54
CA LYS A 156 34.79 17.48 -19.65
C LYS A 156 35.50 16.22 -19.14
N THR A 157 35.20 15.05 -19.72
CA THR A 157 35.75 13.76 -19.32
C THR A 157 36.80 13.29 -20.31
N ASN A 158 37.54 12.24 -19.96
CA ASN A 158 38.48 11.58 -20.87
C ASN A 158 37.78 10.63 -21.87
N TYR A 159 36.44 10.56 -21.86
CA TYR A 159 35.69 9.75 -22.81
C TYR A 159 35.61 10.41 -24.19
N SER A 160 35.52 9.60 -25.24
CA SER A 160 35.16 10.12 -26.57
C SER A 160 33.76 10.74 -26.54
N SER A 161 33.52 11.75 -27.38
CA SER A 161 32.23 12.47 -27.43
C SER A 161 31.04 11.52 -27.61
N LYS A 162 31.18 10.49 -28.45
CA LYS A 162 30.15 9.46 -28.66
C LYS A 162 29.90 8.62 -27.41
N LYS A 163 30.95 8.25 -26.67
CA LYS A 163 30.82 7.49 -25.43
C LYS A 163 30.20 8.34 -24.32
N PHE A 164 30.65 9.59 -24.16
CA PHE A 164 30.08 10.56 -23.23
C PHE A 164 28.58 10.73 -23.45
N GLN A 165 28.15 11.05 -24.68
CA GLN A 165 26.73 11.27 -25.00
C GLN A 165 25.88 10.02 -24.73
N LYS A 166 26.41 8.82 -24.98
CA LYS A 166 25.72 7.56 -24.68
C LYS A 166 25.52 7.35 -23.18
N ILE A 167 26.51 7.72 -22.36
CA ILE A 167 26.41 7.61 -20.90
C ILE A 167 25.47 8.71 -20.37
N GLU A 168 25.61 9.93 -20.85
CA GLU A 168 24.77 11.07 -20.46
C GLU A 168 23.29 10.77 -20.74
N ASN A 169 22.94 10.34 -21.95
CA ASN A 169 21.57 9.97 -22.30
C ASN A 169 21.02 8.83 -21.44
N ARG A 170 21.88 7.88 -21.03
CA ARG A 170 21.47 6.80 -20.13
C ARG A 170 21.12 7.37 -18.74
N VAL A 171 22.02 8.18 -18.17
CA VAL A 171 21.81 8.76 -16.84
C VAL A 171 20.59 9.70 -16.84
N LEU A 172 20.44 10.55 -17.86
CA LEU A 172 19.27 11.41 -18.02
C LEU A 172 17.99 10.55 -18.08
N ASN A 173 17.94 9.55 -18.96
CA ASN A 173 16.77 8.68 -19.08
C ASN A 173 16.42 7.93 -17.78
N ASP A 174 17.40 7.61 -16.95
CA ASP A 174 17.19 6.94 -15.66
C ASP A 174 16.78 7.92 -14.55
N SER A 175 17.12 9.21 -14.68
CA SER A 175 16.87 10.24 -13.66
C SER A 175 15.60 11.07 -13.92
N ILE A 176 15.09 11.06 -15.15
CA ILE A 176 13.84 11.75 -15.52
C ILE A 176 12.64 10.94 -15.02
N HIS A 177 11.79 11.58 -14.21
CA HIS A 177 10.54 10.99 -13.76
C HIS A 177 9.57 10.78 -14.93
N LYS A 178 8.88 9.64 -14.93
CA LYS A 178 7.96 9.24 -16.00
C LYS A 178 6.59 8.89 -15.45
N ARG A 179 5.54 9.16 -16.22
CA ARG A 179 4.14 8.86 -15.84
C ARG A 179 3.95 7.46 -15.29
N LYS A 180 4.54 6.44 -15.94
CA LYS A 180 4.48 5.03 -15.54
C LYS A 180 4.97 4.75 -14.12
N GLU A 181 5.78 5.63 -13.54
CA GLU A 181 6.27 5.49 -12.17
C GLU A 181 5.19 5.81 -11.14
N PHE A 182 4.20 6.61 -11.53
CA PHE A 182 3.12 7.06 -10.64
C PHE A 182 1.81 6.30 -10.82
N LEU A 183 1.71 5.44 -11.84
CA LEU A 183 0.53 4.63 -12.06
C LEU A 183 0.38 3.57 -10.98
N ILE A 184 -0.81 3.53 -10.40
CA ILE A 184 -1.26 2.51 -9.47
C ILE A 184 -2.33 1.64 -10.13
N LYS A 185 -2.45 0.41 -9.66
CA LYS A 185 -3.47 -0.55 -10.10
C LYS A 185 -4.03 -1.32 -8.93
N LEU A 186 -5.23 -1.84 -9.08
CA LEU A 186 -5.90 -2.61 -8.04
C LEU A 186 -6.45 -3.93 -8.58
N LYS A 187 -6.19 -5.01 -7.85
CA LYS A 187 -6.87 -6.30 -8.05
C LYS A 187 -7.90 -6.47 -6.93
N LEU A 188 -9.14 -6.75 -7.32
CA LEU A 188 -10.24 -7.06 -6.41
C LEU A 188 -10.59 -8.54 -6.57
N GLU A 189 -10.77 -9.21 -5.44
CA GLU A 189 -11.30 -10.56 -5.33
C GLU A 189 -12.47 -10.54 -4.36
N VAL A 190 -13.65 -10.93 -4.83
CA VAL A 190 -14.86 -11.01 -4.00
C VAL A 190 -15.38 -12.43 -4.03
N TYR A 191 -15.54 -13.06 -2.87
CA TYR A 191 -15.90 -14.47 -2.81
C TYR A 191 -17.04 -14.77 -1.84
N TYR A 192 -17.81 -15.81 -2.16
CA TYR A 192 -18.80 -16.43 -1.27
C TYR A 192 -18.44 -17.90 -1.06
N ARG A 193 -18.55 -18.35 0.18
CA ARG A 193 -18.42 -19.75 0.57
C ARG A 193 -19.60 -20.14 1.46
N SER A 194 -20.30 -21.21 1.08
CA SER A 194 -21.41 -21.74 1.87
C SER A 194 -20.92 -22.38 3.18
N ASN A 195 -21.77 -22.43 4.20
CA ASN A 195 -21.41 -22.98 5.52
C ASN A 195 -20.98 -24.45 5.47
N ALA A 196 -21.55 -25.23 4.54
CA ALA A 196 -21.17 -26.62 4.31
C ALA A 196 -19.90 -26.77 3.44
N GLY A 197 -19.33 -25.66 2.94
CA GLY A 197 -18.12 -25.63 2.12
C GLY A 197 -18.27 -26.20 0.70
N LYS A 198 -19.45 -26.69 0.31
CA LYS A 198 -19.74 -27.35 -0.98
C LYS A 198 -19.81 -26.40 -2.17
N VAL A 199 -20.05 -25.11 -1.92
CA VAL A 199 -20.19 -24.09 -2.97
C VAL A 199 -19.25 -22.94 -2.66
N ASN A 200 -18.33 -22.69 -3.60
CA ASN A 200 -17.40 -21.57 -3.59
C ASN A 200 -17.58 -20.82 -4.91
N GLU A 201 -17.88 -19.53 -4.85
CA GLU A 201 -17.93 -18.65 -6.02
C GLU A 201 -17.04 -17.44 -5.76
N THR A 202 -16.17 -17.11 -6.71
CA THR A 202 -15.24 -15.98 -6.63
C THR A 202 -15.32 -15.15 -7.90
N ARG A 203 -15.37 -13.83 -7.74
CA ARG A 203 -15.35 -12.84 -8.82
C ARG A 203 -14.10 -11.99 -8.71
N TYR A 204 -13.50 -11.70 -9.86
CA TYR A 204 -12.29 -10.89 -9.94
C TYR A 204 -12.55 -9.59 -10.68
N GLY A 205 -11.85 -8.54 -10.28
CA GLY A 205 -11.80 -7.26 -10.99
C GLY A 205 -10.37 -6.73 -11.03
N ASN A 206 -9.98 -6.16 -12.17
CA ASN A 206 -8.73 -5.42 -12.30
C ASN A 206 -9.06 -3.98 -12.66
N TYR A 207 -8.50 -3.04 -11.91
CA TYR A 207 -8.77 -1.61 -12.03
C TYR A 207 -7.47 -0.89 -12.35
N SER A 208 -7.48 -0.15 -13.45
CA SER A 208 -6.40 0.74 -13.88
C SER A 208 -6.33 1.99 -13.00
N PHE A 209 -5.32 2.82 -13.20
CA PHE A 209 -5.23 4.11 -12.53
C PHE A 209 -6.43 4.99 -12.89
N GLU A 210 -6.82 5.00 -14.16
CA GLU A 210 -7.93 5.79 -14.68
C GLU A 210 -9.27 5.38 -14.04
N ASP A 211 -9.50 4.07 -13.86
CA ASP A 211 -10.67 3.56 -13.15
C ASP A 211 -10.69 4.00 -11.69
N LEU A 212 -9.54 3.96 -11.01
CA LEU A 212 -9.42 4.38 -9.62
C LEU A 212 -9.63 5.88 -9.45
N VAL A 213 -9.13 6.71 -10.37
CA VAL A 213 -9.38 8.16 -10.38
C VAL A 213 -10.86 8.44 -10.60
N LYS A 214 -11.53 7.71 -11.49
CA LYS A 214 -12.97 7.83 -11.69
C LYS A 214 -13.74 7.52 -10.40
N LEU A 215 -13.46 6.38 -9.77
CA LEU A 215 -14.08 5.98 -8.51
C LEU A 215 -13.79 6.96 -7.36
N TYR A 216 -12.58 7.51 -7.31
CA TYR A 216 -12.19 8.55 -6.35
C TYR A 216 -12.97 9.84 -6.56
N LYS A 217 -13.10 10.32 -7.81
CA LYS A 217 -13.91 11.51 -8.14
C LYS A 217 -15.40 11.28 -7.86
N GLU A 218 -15.93 10.10 -8.19
CA GLU A 218 -17.30 9.73 -7.83
C GLU A 218 -17.50 9.70 -6.31
N TRP A 219 -16.52 9.23 -5.55
CA TRP A 219 -16.55 9.27 -4.08
C TRP A 219 -16.47 10.71 -3.54
N GLN A 220 -15.65 11.57 -4.15
CA GLN A 220 -15.57 12.99 -3.77
C GLN A 220 -16.88 13.75 -4.05
N ASN A 221 -17.56 13.42 -5.16
CA ASN A 221 -18.75 14.12 -5.64
C ASN A 221 -20.07 13.49 -5.15
N GLY A 222 -20.05 12.27 -4.62
CA GLY A 222 -21.25 11.51 -4.25
C GLY A 222 -21.71 11.69 -2.81
N ASN A 223 -22.93 11.23 -2.52
CA ASN A 223 -23.38 10.96 -1.16
C ASN A 223 -22.46 9.93 -0.52
N LYS A 224 -21.49 10.43 0.25
CA LYS A 224 -20.36 9.78 0.94
C LYS A 224 -20.69 8.56 1.82
N TYR A 225 -21.92 8.04 1.78
CA TYR A 225 -22.56 7.50 2.97
C TYR A 225 -23.35 6.19 2.79
N GLU A 226 -24.11 6.01 1.71
CA GLU A 226 -25.03 4.85 1.62
C GLU A 226 -24.31 3.50 1.42
N GLU A 227 -23.27 3.46 0.59
CA GLU A 227 -22.51 2.22 0.34
C GLU A 227 -21.67 1.84 1.57
N THR A 228 -21.09 2.84 2.25
CA THR A 228 -20.31 2.67 3.48
C THR A 228 -21.17 2.20 4.64
N ILE A 229 -22.42 2.69 4.77
CA ILE A 229 -23.39 2.13 5.73
C ILE A 229 -23.58 0.63 5.51
N LYS A 230 -23.76 0.19 4.26
CA LYS A 230 -24.00 -1.22 3.94
C LYS A 230 -22.79 -2.07 4.31
N GLN A 231 -21.58 -1.60 4.01
CA GLN A 231 -20.34 -2.31 4.35
C GLN A 231 -20.09 -2.36 5.86
N GLU A 232 -20.25 -1.25 6.58
CA GLU A 232 -20.10 -1.22 8.04
C GLU A 232 -21.10 -2.15 8.72
N ARG A 233 -22.37 -2.18 8.27
CA ARG A 233 -23.36 -3.15 8.77
C ARG A 233 -23.00 -4.60 8.42
N LYS A 234 -22.35 -4.85 7.28
CA LYS A 234 -21.89 -6.17 6.85
C LYS A 234 -20.73 -6.70 7.71
N ILE A 235 -19.87 -5.83 8.24
CA ILE A 235 -18.79 -6.24 9.15
C ILE A 235 -19.35 -6.92 10.40
N MET A 236 -20.53 -6.52 10.87
CA MET A 236 -21.20 -7.14 12.02
C MET A 236 -21.52 -8.61 11.74
N ASN A 237 -20.88 -9.51 12.49
CA ASN A 237 -21.08 -10.96 12.42
C ASN A 237 -21.28 -11.57 13.82
N ASP A 238 -21.63 -12.85 13.89
CA ASP A 238 -21.95 -13.52 15.16
C ASP A 238 -20.76 -13.60 16.13
N ASP A 239 -19.54 -13.69 15.61
CA ASP A 239 -18.31 -13.69 16.43
C ASP A 239 -18.08 -12.32 17.08
N ILE A 240 -18.14 -11.24 16.30
CA ILE A 240 -18.08 -9.86 16.82
C ILE A 240 -19.20 -9.64 17.83
N ARG A 241 -20.43 -10.05 17.50
CA ARG A 241 -21.59 -9.94 18.39
C ARG A 241 -21.32 -10.65 19.71
N TYR A 242 -20.88 -11.90 19.67
CA TYR A 242 -20.56 -12.67 20.87
C TYR A 242 -19.43 -12.03 21.67
N ASN A 243 -18.37 -11.56 21.02
CA ASN A 243 -17.23 -10.93 21.68
C ASN A 243 -17.61 -9.62 22.38
N VAL A 244 -18.50 -8.82 21.79
CA VAL A 244 -19.04 -7.61 22.43
C VAL A 244 -19.90 -7.97 23.65
N LEU A 245 -20.82 -8.94 23.50
CA LEU A 245 -21.66 -9.42 24.62
C LEU A 245 -20.80 -9.95 25.77
N LYS A 246 -19.78 -10.75 25.47
CA LYS A 246 -18.84 -11.32 26.43
C LYS A 246 -18.03 -10.23 27.14
N ARG A 247 -17.50 -9.25 26.40
CA ARG A 247 -16.78 -8.08 26.96
C ARG A 247 -17.65 -7.30 27.94
N ASP A 248 -18.93 -7.18 27.64
CA ASP A 248 -19.90 -6.46 28.46
C ASP A 248 -20.55 -7.32 29.54
N ASN A 249 -20.03 -8.52 29.78
CA ASN A 249 -20.55 -9.49 30.75
C ASN A 249 -22.05 -9.77 30.56
N PHE A 250 -22.50 -9.84 29.31
CA PHE A 250 -23.90 -10.04 28.94
C PHE A 250 -24.84 -9.10 29.70
N THR A 251 -24.43 -7.84 29.81
CA THR A 251 -25.12 -6.80 30.58
C THR A 251 -25.30 -5.55 29.74
N CYS A 252 -26.49 -4.95 29.78
CA CYS A 252 -26.79 -3.69 29.12
C CYS A 252 -25.91 -2.58 29.69
N LYS A 253 -25.15 -1.89 28.83
CA LYS A 253 -24.26 -0.80 29.23
C LYS A 253 -24.98 0.50 29.61
N LEU A 254 -26.25 0.63 29.27
CA LEU A 254 -27.05 1.80 29.65
C LEU A 254 -27.80 1.61 30.97
N CYS A 255 -28.47 0.48 31.19
CA CYS A 255 -29.32 0.28 32.37
C CYS A 255 -28.83 -0.81 33.34
N GLY A 256 -27.81 -1.59 32.99
CA GLY A 256 -27.26 -2.63 33.86
C GLY A 256 -28.04 -3.93 33.92
N ILE A 257 -29.17 -4.06 33.21
CA ILE A 257 -29.91 -5.34 33.16
C ILE A 257 -29.11 -6.40 32.40
N SER A 258 -29.09 -7.64 32.90
CA SER A 258 -28.32 -8.74 32.34
C SER A 258 -29.18 -9.80 31.67
N ALA A 259 -28.56 -10.68 30.90
CA ALA A 259 -29.24 -11.85 30.33
C ALA A 259 -29.80 -12.79 31.41
N LYS A 260 -29.23 -12.79 32.62
CA LYS A 260 -29.74 -13.59 33.75
C LYS A 260 -31.08 -13.07 34.27
N ASP A 261 -31.33 -11.78 34.10
CA ASP A 261 -32.59 -11.12 34.46
C ASP A 261 -33.67 -11.29 33.38
N GLY A 262 -33.45 -12.18 32.40
CA GLY A 262 -34.36 -12.43 31.28
C GLY A 262 -34.31 -11.36 30.19
N ALA A 263 -33.38 -10.42 30.24
CA ALA A 263 -33.27 -9.38 29.23
C ALA A 263 -32.73 -9.93 27.90
N LYS A 264 -33.44 -9.63 26.82
CA LYS A 264 -32.91 -9.82 25.46
C LYS A 264 -31.91 -8.71 25.14
N LEU A 265 -30.74 -9.12 24.64
CA LEU A 265 -29.58 -8.24 24.42
C LEU A 265 -29.22 -8.13 22.94
N HIS A 266 -28.98 -6.90 22.53
CA HIS A 266 -28.54 -6.49 21.21
C HIS A 266 -27.15 -5.85 21.29
N VAL A 267 -26.39 -5.96 20.21
CA VAL A 267 -25.16 -5.21 20.01
C VAL A 267 -25.50 -4.03 19.11
N ASP A 268 -25.19 -2.83 19.57
CA ASP A 268 -25.48 -1.57 18.88
C ASP A 268 -24.22 -0.69 18.80
N HIS A 269 -24.23 0.26 17.87
CA HIS A 269 -23.12 1.20 17.69
C HIS A 269 -23.32 2.45 18.56
N ILE A 270 -22.33 2.82 19.36
CA ILE A 270 -22.31 4.05 20.17
C ILE A 270 -22.57 5.27 19.29
N ILE A 271 -21.73 5.46 18.26
CA ILE A 271 -22.00 6.36 17.14
C ILE A 271 -22.73 5.54 16.07
N PRO A 272 -23.99 5.87 15.71
CA PRO A 272 -24.73 5.14 14.70
C PRO A 272 -23.97 5.04 13.38
N VAL A 273 -24.08 3.89 12.70
CA VAL A 273 -23.60 3.73 11.32
C VAL A 273 -24.30 4.68 10.36
N SER A 274 -25.40 5.34 10.75
CA SER A 274 -26.02 6.42 9.97
C SER A 274 -25.43 7.81 10.22
N LYS A 275 -24.44 7.95 11.12
CA LYS A 275 -23.72 9.20 11.44
C LYS A 275 -22.18 9.10 11.42
N GLY A 276 -21.63 8.08 10.77
CA GLY A 276 -20.20 7.86 10.50
C GLY A 276 -19.56 6.85 11.44
N GLY A 277 -20.34 6.19 12.29
CA GLY A 277 -19.83 5.19 13.22
C GLY A 277 -19.38 3.91 12.54
N LYS A 278 -18.19 3.43 12.90
CA LYS A 278 -17.59 2.21 12.38
C LYS A 278 -17.95 0.98 13.22
N THR A 279 -17.98 -0.21 12.63
CA THR A 279 -18.17 -1.48 13.33
C THR A 279 -16.85 -1.96 13.93
N VAL A 280 -16.39 -1.25 14.95
CA VAL A 280 -15.16 -1.57 15.71
C VAL A 280 -15.49 -1.75 17.18
N MET A 281 -14.75 -2.60 17.89
CA MET A 281 -15.05 -2.94 19.30
C MET A 281 -15.27 -1.71 20.18
N SER A 282 -14.48 -0.64 20.02
CA SER A 282 -14.62 0.61 20.79
C SER A 282 -15.89 1.41 20.49
N ASN A 283 -16.52 1.21 19.33
CA ASN A 283 -17.78 1.85 18.95
C ASN A 283 -18.98 0.90 19.12
N LEU A 284 -18.79 -0.33 19.60
CA LEU A 284 -19.87 -1.29 19.84
C LEU A 284 -20.17 -1.40 21.33
N GLN A 285 -21.45 -1.60 21.66
CA GLN A 285 -21.93 -1.79 23.04
C GLN A 285 -23.12 -2.75 23.10
N THR A 286 -23.25 -3.43 24.24
CA THR A 286 -24.41 -4.27 24.55
C THR A 286 -25.54 -3.44 25.14
N LEU A 287 -26.73 -3.50 24.54
CA LEU A 287 -27.96 -2.84 25.00
C LEU A 287 -29.09 -3.86 25.14
N CYS A 288 -29.97 -3.70 26.14
CA CYS A 288 -31.22 -4.45 26.17
C CYS A 288 -32.22 -3.89 25.14
N ASP A 289 -33.24 -4.67 24.76
CA ASP A 289 -34.26 -4.29 23.78
C ASP A 289 -34.82 -2.87 24.01
N ARG A 290 -35.22 -2.56 25.25
CA ARG A 290 -35.76 -1.25 25.64
C ARG A 290 -34.76 -0.11 25.41
N CYS A 291 -33.51 -0.28 25.84
CA CYS A 291 -32.47 0.72 25.68
C CYS A 291 -32.06 0.90 24.22
N ASN A 292 -31.96 -0.19 23.46
CA ASN A 292 -31.63 -0.18 22.04
C ASN A 292 -32.69 0.57 21.22
N MET A 293 -33.96 0.27 21.45
CA MET A 293 -35.08 0.99 20.82
C MET A 293 -35.12 2.47 21.22
N GLY A 294 -34.86 2.77 22.50
CA GLY A 294 -34.82 4.14 23.00
C GLY A 294 -33.72 4.99 22.36
N LYS A 295 -32.55 4.39 22.11
CA LYS A 295 -31.40 5.04 21.47
C LYS A 295 -31.64 5.25 19.97
N SER A 296 -32.00 4.21 19.22
CA SER A 296 -32.16 4.30 17.76
C SER A 296 -30.96 5.01 17.09
N ASN A 297 -31.21 5.97 16.19
CA ASN A 297 -30.18 6.80 15.53
C ASN A 297 -29.77 8.05 16.34
N LYS A 298 -30.21 8.19 17.59
CA LYS A 298 -29.85 9.34 18.42
C LYS A 298 -28.37 9.25 18.77
N MET A 299 -27.68 10.39 18.69
CA MET A 299 -26.41 10.55 19.38
C MET A 299 -26.79 10.91 20.80
N GLU A 300 -26.50 10.04 21.76
CA GLU A 300 -26.52 10.47 23.15
C GLU A 300 -25.56 11.65 23.30
N ASP A 301 -25.98 12.66 24.06
CA ASP A 301 -25.17 13.83 24.36
C ASP A 301 -24.07 13.40 25.36
N TYR A 302 -23.04 12.71 24.84
CA TYR A 302 -21.90 12.15 25.58
C TYR A 302 -20.90 13.23 26.03
N SER A 303 -21.36 14.44 26.32
CA SER A 303 -20.55 15.56 26.82
C SER A 303 -19.71 15.19 28.05
N SER A 304 -20.08 14.15 28.81
CA SER A 304 -19.34 13.70 30.00
C SER A 304 -18.49 12.42 29.84
N LYS A 305 -18.59 11.65 28.75
CA LYS A 305 -17.87 10.34 28.65
C LYS A 305 -17.15 10.01 27.33
N ASN A 306 -17.56 10.52 26.16
CA ASN A 306 -16.85 10.24 24.88
C ASN A 306 -15.74 11.24 24.52
N SER A 307 -15.47 12.24 25.37
CA SER A 307 -14.22 13.03 25.29
C SER A 307 -12.94 12.18 25.49
N MET A 308 -13.09 10.87 25.72
CA MET A 308 -12.02 9.91 25.96
C MET A 308 -11.69 8.99 24.77
N ILE A 309 -12.25 9.17 23.56
CA ILE A 309 -11.89 8.33 22.39
C ILE A 309 -11.29 9.20 21.27
N CYS A 310 -10.15 8.76 20.75
CA CYS A 310 -9.39 9.44 19.71
C CYS A 310 -10.08 9.25 18.36
N PRO A 311 -10.47 10.33 17.65
CA PRO A 311 -11.14 10.20 16.36
C PRO A 311 -10.22 9.65 15.26
N ASP A 312 -8.91 9.79 15.40
CA ASP A 312 -7.95 9.38 14.37
C ASP A 312 -7.66 7.87 14.39
N CYS A 313 -7.72 7.22 15.56
CA CYS A 313 -7.33 5.81 15.69
C CYS A 313 -8.20 4.98 16.63
N GLY A 314 -9.22 5.57 17.25
CA GLY A 314 -10.10 4.89 18.22
C GLY A 314 -9.45 4.57 19.57
N GLY A 315 -8.18 4.95 19.81
CA GLY A 315 -7.49 4.81 21.10
C GLY A 315 -8.03 5.77 22.16
N LYS A 316 -7.63 5.61 23.44
CA LYS A 316 -8.14 6.46 24.53
C LYS A 316 -7.52 7.87 24.45
N LEU A 317 -8.29 8.93 24.62
CA LEU A 317 -7.78 10.28 24.85
C LEU A 317 -7.48 10.47 26.34
N ILE A 318 -6.28 10.97 26.60
CA ILE A 318 -5.75 11.20 27.94
C ILE A 318 -5.26 12.64 28.06
N GLU A 319 -5.32 13.16 29.29
CA GLU A 319 -4.78 14.48 29.61
C GLU A 319 -3.26 14.40 29.76
N ARG A 320 -2.53 15.29 29.10
CA ARG A 320 -1.07 15.40 29.14
C ARG A 320 -0.65 16.82 29.45
N LYS A 321 0.48 16.97 30.14
CA LYS A 321 1.09 18.27 30.46
C LYS A 321 2.21 18.57 29.47
N GLY A 322 2.11 19.68 28.75
CA GLY A 322 3.14 20.18 27.85
C GLY A 322 3.70 21.53 28.31
N LYS A 323 4.67 22.07 27.56
CA LYS A 323 5.29 23.38 27.83
C LYS A 323 4.28 24.54 27.92
N TYR A 324 3.17 24.44 27.18
CA TYR A 324 2.13 25.48 27.08
C TYR A 324 0.88 25.15 27.89
N GLY A 325 0.97 24.22 28.85
CA GLY A 325 -0.14 23.81 29.69
C GLY A 325 -0.71 22.44 29.34
N ILE A 326 -1.92 22.20 29.84
CA ILE A 326 -2.61 20.91 29.77
C ILE A 326 -3.32 20.77 28.41
N PHE A 327 -3.16 19.61 27.77
CA PHE A 327 -3.84 19.29 26.52
C PHE A 327 -4.33 17.84 26.49
N ILE A 328 -5.30 17.55 25.62
CA ILE A 328 -5.80 16.20 25.40
C ILE A 328 -5.01 15.57 24.24
N GLY A 329 -4.41 14.40 24.48
CA GLY A 329 -3.64 13.64 23.48
C GLY A 329 -4.02 12.16 23.46
N CYS A 330 -3.73 11.47 22.36
CA CYS A 330 -4.01 10.04 22.26
C CYS A 330 -3.07 9.18 23.12
N SER A 331 -3.60 8.13 23.75
CA SER A 331 -2.85 7.12 24.51
C SER A 331 -1.85 6.37 23.62
N ASN A 332 -2.13 6.25 22.33
CA ASN A 332 -1.32 5.51 21.37
C ASN A 332 -0.12 6.31 20.83
N TYR A 333 0.15 7.51 21.34
CA TYR A 333 1.38 8.24 21.01
C TYR A 333 2.62 7.39 21.37
N PRO A 334 3.63 7.26 20.49
CA PRO A 334 3.89 8.08 19.30
C PRO A 334 3.20 7.63 17.99
N LYS A 335 2.45 6.53 17.97
CA LYS A 335 1.80 6.00 16.75
C LYS A 335 0.59 6.83 16.30
N CYS A 336 0.01 7.63 17.19
CA CYS A 336 -1.08 8.56 16.89
C CYS A 336 -0.76 9.95 17.48
N HIS A 337 -0.80 10.98 16.63
CA HIS A 337 -0.41 12.35 16.96
C HIS A 337 -1.60 13.30 17.24
N TYR A 338 -2.80 12.74 17.43
CA TYR A 338 -3.99 13.54 17.75
C TYR A 338 -3.76 14.40 18.99
N LYS A 339 -4.08 15.70 18.88
CA LYS A 339 -4.02 16.69 19.95
C LYS A 339 -5.22 17.62 19.89
N LYS A 340 -5.77 17.96 21.05
CA LYS A 340 -6.84 18.96 21.21
C LYS A 340 -6.51 19.84 22.42
N SER A 341 -6.52 21.15 22.22
CA SER A 341 -6.41 22.10 23.33
C SER A 341 -7.69 22.06 24.17
N LYS A 342 -7.53 22.03 25.49
CA LYS A 342 -8.64 22.25 26.42
C LYS A 342 -8.90 23.77 26.37
N LYS A 343 -9.99 24.19 25.73
CA LYS A 343 -10.42 25.59 25.74
C LYS A 343 -10.85 25.99 27.14
#